data_AF-A0AAE9F0I5-F1
#
_entry.id   AF-A0AAE9F0I5-F1
#
_cell.length_a   1.000
_cell.length_b   1.000
_cell.length_c   1.000
_cell.angle_alpha   90.00
_cell.angle_beta   90.00
_cell.angle_gamma   90.00
#
_symmetry.space_group_name_H-M   'P 1'
#
loop_
_entity.id
_entity.type
_entity.pdbx_description
1 polymer ?
#
loop_
_entity_poly.entity_id
_entity_poly.type
_entity_poly.pdbx_seq_one_letter_code
_entity_poly.pdbx_strand_id
1 'polypeptide(L)'
;MDEAKKHQEKLAQKLAQADERVNDAGSKCDVVTQTALNKLMDASLQMNEEYKKIEKEIVEANAQNAVIEVDVTRRCFDEVDAQKDKDEFLSEKRSEELMKQHAAIQKEEEAVSSAERAQRKENATLTLAEIRSDLKEQQKVGMFNLAIQQSSDDRKNRARINAKIMEVKNLLEELDRWFTRISGVLNAEPDIYQKINQNRKKTTRGHLGQFSEILSSISTKLSEVEQNLASLELKDVEMDDVIRAIKTQISSFGQVIAYLKLILEMDGVMIDSEKAKEFATLKTNLFNSINEMELVPENRRAIQAQIQQRQEGTMPNVEIQAIEN
;
A
#
# COMPACT_ATOMS: atom_id res chain seq x y z
N MET A 1 -147.85 101.56 13.67
CA MET A 1 -146.63 100.99 13.05
C MET A 1 -145.90 100.15 14.11
N ASP A 2 -146.32 98.98 14.61
CA ASP A 2 -147.03 97.76 14.18
C ASP A 2 -146.33 96.79 13.21
N GLU A 3 -145.20 97.18 12.60
CA GLU A 3 -144.33 96.27 11.83
C GLU A 3 -143.02 95.92 12.55
N ALA A 4 -142.50 96.81 13.41
CA ALA A 4 -141.25 96.56 14.16
C ALA A 4 -141.39 95.46 15.25
N LYS A 5 -142.55 95.35 15.90
CA LYS A 5 -142.82 94.31 16.92
C LYS A 5 -142.95 92.91 16.32
N LYS A 6 -143.58 92.77 15.13
CA LYS A 6 -143.71 91.48 14.43
C LYS A 6 -142.38 90.94 13.88
N HIS A 7 -141.43 91.81 13.55
CA HIS A 7 -140.10 91.38 13.12
C HIS A 7 -139.25 90.81 14.27
N GLN A 8 -139.44 91.34 15.49
CA GLN A 8 -138.69 90.91 16.68
C GLN A 8 -139.08 89.50 17.15
N GLU A 9 -140.38 89.16 17.12
CA GLU A 9 -140.85 87.81 17.47
C GLU A 9 -140.38 86.75 16.47
N LYS A 10 -140.33 87.08 15.17
CA LYS A 10 -139.87 86.16 14.12
C LYS A 10 -138.37 85.86 14.20
N LEU A 11 -137.56 86.82 14.68
CA LEU A 11 -136.12 86.65 14.88
C LEU A 11 -135.84 85.73 16.09
N ALA A 12 -136.59 85.93 17.18
CA ALA A 12 -136.47 85.11 18.39
C ALA A 12 -136.81 83.63 18.12
N GLN A 13 -137.84 83.36 17.30
CA GLN A 13 -138.21 81.98 16.94
C GLN A 13 -137.15 81.27 16.10
N LYS A 14 -136.47 81.98 15.18
CA LYS A 14 -135.39 81.40 14.36
C LYS A 14 -134.12 81.11 15.16
N LEU A 15 -133.79 81.95 16.15
CA LEU A 15 -132.65 81.71 17.05
C LEU A 15 -132.88 80.49 17.93
N ALA A 16 -134.09 80.33 18.50
CA ALA A 16 -134.43 79.16 19.31
C ALA A 16 -134.32 77.83 18.52
N GLN A 17 -134.75 77.80 17.25
CA GLN A 17 -134.59 76.62 16.39
C GLN A 17 -133.14 76.33 15.99
N ALA A 18 -132.27 77.34 15.95
CA ALA A 18 -130.85 77.15 15.66
C ALA A 18 -130.12 76.56 16.88
N ASP A 19 -130.41 77.05 18.10
CA ASP A 19 -129.82 76.53 19.34
C ASP A 19 -130.19 75.07 19.59
N GLU A 20 -131.43 74.67 19.33
CA GLU A 20 -131.88 73.28 19.52
C GLU A 20 -131.15 72.31 18.57
N ARG A 21 -130.83 72.74 17.34
CA ARG A 21 -130.07 71.94 16.37
C ARG A 21 -128.58 71.84 16.71
N VAL A 22 -127.98 72.89 17.25
CA VAL A 22 -126.57 72.87 17.66
C VAL A 22 -126.37 71.97 18.87
N ASN A 23 -127.30 72.02 19.83
CA ASN A 23 -127.23 71.16 21.02
C ASN A 23 -127.43 69.67 20.69
N ASP A 24 -128.37 69.33 19.79
CA ASP A 24 -128.58 67.95 19.36
C ASP A 24 -127.38 67.40 18.54
N ALA A 25 -126.71 68.26 17.75
CA ALA A 25 -125.48 67.90 17.04
C ALA A 25 -124.28 67.73 17.98
N GLY A 26 -124.15 68.59 19.00
CA GLY A 26 -123.10 68.50 20.02
C GLY A 26 -123.19 67.21 20.83
N SER A 27 -124.39 66.88 21.31
CA SER A 27 -124.66 65.63 22.05
C SER A 27 -124.31 64.37 21.26
N LYS A 28 -124.64 64.33 19.96
CA LYS A 28 -124.25 63.20 19.08
C LYS A 28 -122.74 63.12 18.86
N CYS A 29 -122.05 64.25 18.77
CA CYS A 29 -120.60 64.29 18.61
C CYS A 29 -119.91 63.73 19.87
N ASP A 30 -120.36 64.12 21.06
CA ASP A 30 -119.81 63.64 22.33
C ASP A 30 -119.98 62.13 22.51
N VAL A 31 -121.15 61.57 22.17
CA VAL A 31 -121.42 60.12 22.27
C VAL A 31 -120.52 59.30 21.33
N VAL A 32 -120.32 59.76 20.09
CA VAL A 32 -119.44 59.07 19.13
C VAL A 32 -117.99 59.12 19.59
N THR A 33 -117.56 60.27 20.13
CA THR A 33 -116.19 60.46 20.61
C THR A 33 -115.90 59.60 21.83
N GLN A 34 -116.82 59.53 22.80
CA GLN A 34 -116.68 58.69 23.99
C GLN A 34 -116.64 57.19 23.64
N THR A 35 -117.45 56.76 22.67
CA THR A 35 -117.47 55.37 22.21
C THR A 35 -116.18 54.98 21.49
N ALA A 36 -115.61 55.89 20.70
CA ALA A 36 -114.31 55.69 20.06
C ALA A 36 -113.17 55.60 21.10
N LEU A 37 -113.22 56.45 22.14
CA LEU A 37 -112.22 56.47 23.20
C LEU A 37 -112.21 55.15 24.01
N ASN A 38 -113.39 54.64 24.37
CA ASN A 38 -113.50 53.37 25.09
C ASN A 38 -112.98 52.19 24.26
N LYS A 39 -113.29 52.14 22.95
CA LYS A 39 -112.76 51.09 22.06
C LYS A 39 -111.24 51.13 21.93
N LEU A 40 -110.64 52.33 21.91
CA LEU A 40 -109.18 52.49 21.90
C LEU A 40 -108.55 52.02 23.21
N MET A 41 -109.20 52.29 24.34
CA MET A 41 -108.73 51.87 25.65
C MET A 41 -108.76 50.34 25.79
N ASP A 42 -109.85 49.69 25.36
CA ASP A 42 -109.97 48.23 25.35
C ASP A 42 -108.94 47.58 24.41
N ALA A 43 -108.72 48.12 23.21
CA ALA A 43 -107.70 47.65 22.28
C ALA A 43 -106.29 47.79 22.85
N SER A 44 -106.01 48.89 23.56
CA SER A 44 -104.71 49.10 24.21
C SER A 44 -104.46 48.11 25.36
N LEU A 45 -105.50 47.74 26.11
CA LEU A 45 -105.38 46.74 27.17
C LEU A 45 -105.12 45.34 26.59
N GLN A 46 -105.85 44.94 25.54
CA GLN A 46 -105.63 43.66 24.86
C GLN A 46 -104.22 43.56 24.26
N MET A 47 -103.75 44.60 23.57
CA MET A 47 -102.38 44.63 23.05
C MET A 47 -101.33 44.48 24.16
N ASN A 48 -101.53 45.08 25.32
CA ASN A 48 -100.59 45.00 26.43
C ASN A 48 -100.55 43.59 27.05
N GLU A 49 -101.68 42.89 27.13
CA GLU A 49 -101.72 41.50 27.57
C GLU A 49 -101.06 40.55 26.57
N GLU A 50 -101.30 40.74 25.27
CA GLU A 50 -100.62 39.99 24.21
C GLU A 50 -99.10 40.23 24.23
N TYR A 51 -98.68 41.48 24.42
CA TYR A 51 -97.26 41.85 24.52
C TYR A 51 -96.58 41.13 25.69
N LYS A 52 -97.20 41.12 26.88
CA LYS A 52 -96.68 40.40 28.05
C LYS A 52 -96.62 38.89 27.84
N LYS A 53 -97.58 38.32 27.10
CA LYS A 53 -97.59 36.89 26.79
C LYS A 53 -96.44 36.52 25.84
N ILE A 54 -96.24 37.30 24.78
CA ILE A 54 -95.12 37.13 23.84
C ILE A 54 -93.77 37.30 24.55
N GLU A 55 -93.65 38.30 25.42
CA GLU A 55 -92.42 38.54 26.19
C GLU A 55 -92.07 37.34 27.07
N LYS A 56 -93.06 36.72 27.71
CA LYS A 56 -92.86 35.50 28.51
C LYS A 56 -92.44 34.30 27.64
N GLU A 57 -93.07 34.12 26.49
CA GLU A 57 -92.71 33.04 25.53
C GLU A 57 -91.29 33.21 24.99
N ILE A 58 -90.85 34.46 24.72
CA ILE A 58 -89.47 34.76 24.29
C ILE A 58 -88.47 34.39 25.39
N VAL A 59 -88.75 34.73 26.65
CA VAL A 59 -87.86 34.40 27.77
C VAL A 59 -87.75 32.88 27.96
N GLU A 60 -88.87 32.16 27.87
CA GLU A 60 -88.88 30.69 27.99
C GLU A 60 -88.14 30.02 26.82
N ALA A 61 -88.33 30.48 25.58
CA ALA A 61 -87.62 29.99 24.41
C ALA A 61 -86.10 30.24 24.49
N ASN A 62 -85.70 31.43 24.96
CA ASN A 62 -84.28 31.75 25.17
C ASN A 62 -83.64 30.87 26.25
N ALA A 63 -84.36 30.58 27.35
CA ALA A 63 -83.88 29.68 28.38
C ALA A 63 -83.70 28.24 27.86
N GLN A 64 -84.64 27.74 27.05
CA GLN A 64 -84.53 26.42 26.43
C GLN A 64 -83.38 26.35 25.41
N ASN A 65 -83.21 27.37 24.58
CA ASN A 65 -82.08 27.44 23.64
C ASN A 65 -80.74 27.43 24.36
N ALA A 66 -80.60 28.18 25.47
CA ALA A 66 -79.37 28.18 26.26
C ALA A 66 -79.05 26.79 26.85
N VAL A 67 -80.06 26.04 27.30
CA VAL A 67 -79.87 24.67 27.80
C VAL A 67 -79.43 23.72 26.67
N ILE A 68 -80.08 23.80 25.51
CA ILE A 68 -79.73 22.98 24.34
C ILE A 68 -78.31 23.30 23.86
N GLU A 69 -77.93 24.56 23.79
CA GLU A 69 -76.60 25.00 23.38
C GLU A 69 -75.52 24.47 24.31
N VAL A 70 -75.73 24.53 25.63
CA VAL A 70 -74.82 23.94 26.62
C VAL A 70 -74.71 22.43 26.47
N ASP A 71 -75.83 21.72 26.28
CA ASP A 71 -75.83 20.26 26.12
C ASP A 71 -75.14 19.82 24.84
N VAL A 72 -75.36 20.51 23.71
CA VAL A 72 -74.69 20.22 22.43
C VAL A 72 -73.20 20.48 22.55
N THR A 73 -72.83 21.62 23.13
CA THR A 73 -71.43 22.00 23.35
C THR A 73 -70.72 20.95 24.20
N ARG A 74 -71.36 20.50 25.28
CA ARG A 74 -70.82 19.45 26.14
C ARG A 74 -70.62 18.13 25.41
N ARG A 75 -71.60 17.66 24.64
CA ARG A 75 -71.46 16.42 23.84
C ARG A 75 -70.33 16.52 22.82
N CYS A 76 -70.21 17.66 22.13
CA CYS A 76 -69.11 17.87 21.19
C CYS A 76 -67.74 17.86 21.89
N PHE A 77 -67.62 18.45 23.09
CA PHE A 77 -66.39 18.36 23.87
C PHE A 77 -66.10 16.90 24.29
N ASP A 78 -67.08 16.18 24.83
CA ASP A 78 -66.93 14.78 25.23
C ASP A 78 -66.52 13.88 24.04
N GLU A 79 -67.09 14.11 22.85
CA GLU A 79 -66.72 13.38 21.62
C GLU A 79 -65.30 13.70 21.14
N VAL A 80 -64.90 14.97 21.18
CA VAL A 80 -63.53 15.39 20.80
C VAL A 80 -62.51 14.83 21.77
N ASP A 81 -62.78 14.84 23.06
CA ASP A 81 -61.88 14.30 24.07
C ASP A 81 -61.75 12.77 23.93
N ALA A 82 -62.85 12.04 23.74
CA ALA A 82 -62.79 10.60 23.48
C ALA A 82 -62.01 10.25 22.19
N GLN A 83 -62.13 11.09 21.15
CA GLN A 83 -61.37 10.90 19.91
C GLN A 83 -59.88 11.19 20.11
N LYS A 84 -59.53 12.23 20.88
CA LYS A 84 -58.13 12.52 21.25
C LYS A 84 -57.51 11.38 22.05
N ASP A 85 -58.21 10.86 23.07
CA ASP A 85 -57.73 9.75 23.89
C ASP A 85 -57.45 8.50 23.01
N LYS A 86 -58.35 8.22 22.06
CA LYS A 86 -58.18 7.12 21.11
C LYS A 86 -56.99 7.33 20.18
N ASP A 87 -56.82 8.53 19.65
CA ASP A 87 -55.72 8.86 18.75
C ASP A 87 -54.37 8.87 19.49
N GLU A 88 -54.34 9.32 20.75
CA GLU A 88 -53.17 9.22 21.63
C GLU A 88 -52.79 7.77 21.87
N PHE A 89 -53.75 6.90 22.26
CA PHE A 89 -53.49 5.48 22.45
C PHE A 89 -52.97 4.78 21.17
N LEU A 90 -53.56 5.07 20.01
CA LEU A 90 -53.09 4.51 18.74
C LEU A 90 -51.71 5.03 18.35
N SER A 91 -51.43 6.31 18.64
CA SER A 91 -50.11 6.93 18.42
C SER A 91 -49.04 6.30 19.32
N GLU A 92 -49.33 6.13 20.61
CA GLU A 92 -48.44 5.47 21.57
C GLU A 92 -48.12 4.04 21.12
N LYS A 93 -49.15 3.24 20.78
CA LYS A 93 -48.97 1.88 20.30
C LYS A 93 -48.10 1.83 19.03
N ARG A 94 -48.34 2.72 18.07
CA ARG A 94 -47.55 2.80 16.84
C ARG A 94 -46.10 3.22 17.13
N SER A 95 -45.91 4.16 18.07
CA SER A 95 -44.58 4.59 18.51
C SER A 95 -43.80 3.42 19.12
N GLU A 96 -44.43 2.63 19.99
CA GLU A 96 -43.81 1.42 20.56
C GLU A 96 -43.43 0.38 19.50
N GLU A 97 -44.30 0.13 18.51
CA GLU A 97 -44.02 -0.78 17.40
C GLU A 97 -42.83 -0.28 16.56
N LEU A 98 -42.78 1.02 16.26
CA LEU A 98 -41.65 1.63 15.55
C LEU A 98 -40.34 1.52 16.36
N MET A 99 -40.38 1.76 17.68
CA MET A 99 -39.21 1.58 18.53
C MET A 99 -38.71 0.14 18.52
N LYS A 100 -39.61 -0.85 18.57
CA LYS A 100 -39.24 -2.27 18.49
C LYS A 100 -38.62 -2.63 17.13
N GLN A 101 -39.18 -2.12 16.03
CA GLN A 101 -38.62 -2.33 14.69
C GLN A 101 -37.25 -1.67 14.54
N HIS A 102 -37.07 -0.44 15.00
CA HIS A 102 -35.78 0.24 14.99
C HIS A 102 -34.73 -0.51 15.80
N ALA A 103 -35.08 -1.01 17.00
CA ALA A 103 -34.17 -1.80 17.81
C ALA A 103 -33.78 -3.13 17.12
N ALA A 104 -34.72 -3.77 16.42
CA ALA A 104 -34.44 -4.99 15.67
C ALA A 104 -33.50 -4.72 14.48
N ILE A 105 -33.76 -3.68 13.70
CA ILE A 105 -32.90 -3.25 12.57
C ILE A 105 -31.50 -2.93 13.07
N GLN A 106 -31.37 -2.13 14.14
CA GLN A 106 -30.07 -1.78 14.70
C GLN A 106 -29.28 -3.02 15.13
N LYS A 107 -29.94 -3.98 15.79
CA LYS A 107 -29.30 -5.24 16.20
C LYS A 107 -28.84 -6.08 15.01
N GLU A 108 -29.62 -6.11 13.92
CA GLU A 108 -29.25 -6.81 12.69
C GLU A 108 -28.07 -6.11 11.98
N GLU A 109 -28.08 -4.78 11.88
CA GLU A 109 -26.97 -4.00 11.32
C GLU A 109 -25.68 -4.20 12.11
N GLU A 110 -25.75 -4.19 13.44
CA GLU A 110 -24.61 -4.49 14.31
C GLU A 110 -24.07 -5.92 14.09
N ALA A 111 -24.97 -6.90 13.95
CA ALA A 111 -24.61 -8.29 13.68
C ALA A 111 -23.93 -8.44 12.30
N VAL A 112 -24.51 -7.87 11.25
CA VAL A 112 -23.94 -7.89 9.88
C VAL A 112 -22.59 -7.19 9.84
N SER A 113 -22.49 -5.99 10.44
CA SER A 113 -21.23 -5.24 10.51
C SER A 113 -20.13 -6.03 11.25
N SER A 114 -20.49 -6.72 12.34
CA SER A 114 -19.56 -7.55 13.09
C SER A 114 -19.08 -8.76 12.28
N ALA A 115 -19.98 -9.41 11.53
CA ALA A 115 -19.67 -10.55 10.66
C ALA A 115 -18.78 -10.13 9.49
N GLU A 116 -19.08 -9.01 8.82
CA GLU A 116 -18.23 -8.45 7.77
C GLU A 116 -16.83 -8.13 8.30
N ARG A 117 -16.74 -7.53 9.49
CA ARG A 117 -15.44 -7.21 10.11
C ARG A 117 -14.64 -8.48 10.42
N ALA A 118 -15.30 -9.53 10.91
CA ALA A 118 -14.66 -10.82 11.16
C ALA A 118 -14.13 -11.44 9.86
N GLN A 119 -14.94 -11.47 8.81
CA GLN A 119 -14.54 -11.99 7.49
C GLN A 119 -13.39 -11.19 6.89
N ARG A 120 -13.43 -9.85 6.95
CA ARG A 120 -12.33 -8.99 6.49
C ARG A 120 -11.04 -9.27 7.26
N LYS A 121 -11.12 -9.52 8.57
CA LYS A 121 -9.96 -9.86 9.40
C LYS A 121 -9.40 -11.24 9.04
N GLU A 122 -10.25 -12.22 8.80
CA GLU A 122 -9.85 -13.56 8.34
C GLU A 122 -9.17 -13.51 6.98
N ASN A 123 -9.80 -12.87 5.99
CA ASN A 123 -9.23 -12.68 4.66
C ASN A 123 -7.87 -11.96 4.71
N ALA A 124 -7.76 -10.88 5.48
CA ALA A 124 -6.49 -10.18 5.66
C ALA A 124 -5.42 -11.07 6.30
N THR A 125 -5.80 -11.95 7.22
CA THR A 125 -4.87 -12.90 7.86
C THR A 125 -4.37 -13.94 6.85
N LEU A 126 -5.27 -14.47 6.02
CA LEU A 126 -4.93 -15.41 4.94
C LEU A 126 -4.00 -14.77 3.92
N THR A 127 -4.34 -13.57 3.41
CA THR A 127 -3.48 -12.84 2.46
C THR A 127 -2.10 -12.53 3.05
N LEU A 128 -2.02 -12.14 4.33
CA LEU A 128 -0.73 -11.91 4.99
C LEU A 128 0.09 -13.21 5.14
N ALA A 129 -0.56 -14.36 5.34
CA ALA A 129 0.11 -15.65 5.41
C ALA A 129 0.66 -16.06 4.04
N GLU A 130 -0.12 -15.89 2.97
CA GLU A 130 0.32 -16.13 1.58
C GLU A 130 1.51 -15.24 1.22
N ILE A 131 1.43 -13.93 1.45
CA ILE A 131 2.54 -13.00 1.20
C ILE A 131 3.82 -13.42 1.95
N ARG A 132 3.69 -13.85 3.21
CA ARG A 132 4.84 -14.33 4.00
C ARG A 132 5.44 -15.61 3.43
N SER A 133 4.60 -16.52 2.94
CA SER A 133 5.02 -17.76 2.30
C SER A 133 5.80 -17.47 1.01
N ASP A 134 5.23 -16.65 0.13
CA ASP A 134 5.85 -16.26 -1.14
C ASP A 134 7.19 -15.56 -0.92
N LEU A 135 7.26 -14.65 0.06
CA LEU A 135 8.48 -13.91 0.37
C LEU A 135 9.58 -14.84 0.90
N LYS A 136 9.22 -15.86 1.69
CA LYS A 136 10.15 -16.89 2.16
C LYS A 136 10.67 -17.75 1.01
N GLU A 137 9.81 -18.10 0.06
CA GLU A 137 10.19 -18.86 -1.13
C GLU A 137 11.11 -18.04 -2.05
N GLN A 138 10.77 -16.77 -2.32
CA GLN A 138 11.64 -15.85 -3.07
C GLN A 138 13.00 -15.67 -2.41
N GLN A 139 13.05 -15.54 -1.08
CA GLN A 139 14.31 -15.47 -0.34
C GLN A 139 15.13 -16.76 -0.52
N LYS A 140 14.49 -17.94 -0.41
CA LYS A 140 15.17 -19.24 -0.61
C LYS A 140 15.76 -19.34 -2.02
N VAL A 141 15.00 -18.99 -3.05
CA VAL A 141 15.46 -19.00 -4.45
C VAL A 141 16.58 -17.98 -4.66
N GLY A 142 16.46 -16.79 -4.09
CA GLY A 142 17.48 -15.74 -4.13
C GLY A 142 18.81 -16.22 -3.53
N MET A 143 18.76 -16.92 -2.40
CA MET A 143 19.96 -17.48 -1.75
C MET A 143 20.64 -18.56 -2.62
N PHE A 144 19.88 -19.43 -3.28
CA PHE A 144 20.46 -20.40 -4.21
C PHE A 144 21.13 -19.73 -5.41
N ASN A 145 20.50 -18.70 -5.99
CA ASN A 145 21.08 -17.95 -7.10
C ASN A 145 22.39 -17.27 -6.69
N LEU A 146 22.44 -16.67 -5.51
CA LEU A 146 23.65 -16.05 -4.96
C LEU A 146 24.78 -17.08 -4.79
N ALA A 147 24.47 -18.26 -4.24
CA ALA A 147 25.45 -19.32 -4.07
C ALA A 147 26.04 -19.80 -5.42
N ILE A 148 25.18 -20.00 -6.43
CA ILE A 148 25.60 -20.37 -7.78
C ILE A 148 26.49 -19.27 -8.41
N GLN A 149 26.13 -18.00 -8.24
CA GLN A 149 26.94 -16.87 -8.74
C GLN A 149 28.32 -16.85 -8.09
N GLN A 150 28.38 -16.92 -6.75
CA GLN A 150 29.64 -16.98 -6.00
C GLN A 150 30.51 -18.15 -6.46
N SER A 151 29.92 -19.33 -6.66
CA SER A 151 30.67 -20.51 -7.10
C SER A 151 31.13 -20.42 -8.56
N SER A 152 30.35 -19.78 -9.43
CA SER A 152 30.74 -19.47 -10.82
C SER A 152 31.92 -18.49 -10.88
N ASP A 153 31.90 -17.45 -10.05
CA ASP A 153 32.97 -16.46 -10.00
C ASP A 153 34.25 -17.05 -9.38
N ASP A 154 34.15 -17.85 -8.33
CA ASP A 154 35.27 -18.65 -7.80
C ASP A 154 35.93 -19.51 -8.90
N ARG A 155 35.12 -20.21 -9.71
CA ARG A 155 35.64 -21.00 -10.84
C ARG A 155 36.40 -20.13 -11.86
N LYS A 156 35.86 -18.96 -12.24
CA LYS A 156 36.54 -18.05 -13.18
C LYS A 156 37.87 -17.56 -12.60
N ASN A 157 37.89 -17.25 -11.30
CA ASN A 157 39.07 -16.80 -10.59
C ASN A 157 40.16 -17.88 -10.59
N ARG A 158 39.82 -19.13 -10.25
CA ARG A 158 40.73 -20.28 -10.30
C ARG A 158 41.26 -20.52 -11.72
N ALA A 159 40.39 -20.46 -12.73
CA ALA A 159 40.80 -20.62 -14.13
C ALA A 159 41.79 -19.55 -14.57
N ARG A 160 41.60 -18.28 -14.14
CA ARG A 160 42.52 -17.18 -14.44
C ARG A 160 43.91 -17.40 -13.82
N ILE A 161 43.97 -17.95 -12.61
CA ILE A 161 45.25 -18.31 -11.97
C ILE A 161 45.91 -19.47 -12.69
N ASN A 162 45.16 -20.54 -12.97
CA ASN A 162 45.68 -21.71 -13.68
C ASN A 162 46.23 -21.35 -15.06
N ALA A 163 45.61 -20.41 -15.76
CA ALA A 163 46.14 -19.90 -17.03
C ALA A 163 47.54 -19.28 -16.86
N LYS A 164 47.75 -18.47 -15.81
CA LYS A 164 49.07 -17.86 -15.52
C LYS A 164 50.10 -18.89 -15.07
N ILE A 165 49.70 -19.89 -14.28
CA ILE A 165 50.57 -21.02 -13.92
C ILE A 165 51.04 -21.75 -15.19
N MET A 166 50.13 -22.00 -16.13
CA MET A 166 50.47 -22.59 -17.41
C MET A 166 51.38 -21.70 -18.27
N GLU A 167 51.17 -20.38 -18.27
CA GLU A 167 52.10 -19.44 -18.93
C GLU A 167 53.53 -19.59 -18.36
N VAL A 168 53.67 -19.67 -17.03
CA VAL A 168 54.97 -19.90 -16.38
C VAL A 168 55.58 -21.25 -16.79
N LYS A 169 54.78 -22.32 -16.81
CA LYS A 169 55.26 -23.65 -17.25
C LYS A 169 55.69 -23.64 -18.72
N ASN A 170 54.99 -22.94 -19.60
CA ASN A 170 55.33 -22.84 -21.02
C ASN A 170 56.67 -22.12 -21.25
N LEU A 171 57.04 -21.16 -20.39
CA LEU A 171 58.34 -20.49 -20.46
C LEU A 171 59.52 -21.44 -20.19
N LEU A 172 59.29 -22.59 -19.53
CA LEU A 172 60.35 -23.59 -19.31
C LEU A 172 60.88 -24.16 -20.62
N GLU A 173 60.05 -24.35 -21.64
CA GLU A 173 60.51 -24.86 -22.94
C GLU A 173 61.49 -23.91 -23.59
N GLU A 174 61.22 -22.60 -23.53
CA GLU A 174 62.11 -21.59 -24.06
C GLU A 174 63.41 -21.51 -23.26
N LEU A 175 63.30 -21.60 -21.93
CA LEU A 175 64.45 -21.60 -21.03
C LEU A 175 65.36 -22.83 -21.27
N ASP A 176 64.79 -24.00 -21.56
CA ASP A 176 65.52 -25.23 -21.88
C ASP A 176 66.27 -25.14 -23.21
N ARG A 177 65.66 -24.51 -24.22
CA ARG A 177 66.31 -24.25 -25.52
C ARG A 177 67.55 -23.38 -25.34
N TRP A 178 67.45 -22.30 -24.56
CA TRP A 178 68.61 -21.44 -24.30
C TRP A 178 69.65 -22.14 -23.44
N PHE A 179 69.22 -22.89 -22.41
CA PHE A 179 70.11 -23.69 -21.57
C PHE A 179 70.96 -24.66 -22.38
N THR A 180 70.36 -25.37 -23.33
CA THR A 180 71.06 -26.34 -24.21
C THR A 180 72.13 -25.64 -25.07
N ARG A 181 71.80 -24.47 -25.63
CA ARG A 181 72.75 -23.65 -26.42
C ARG A 181 73.91 -23.13 -25.58
N ILE A 182 73.65 -22.77 -24.33
CA ILE A 182 74.65 -22.27 -23.39
C ILE A 182 75.56 -23.41 -22.93
N SER A 183 74.97 -24.53 -22.50
CA SER A 183 75.66 -25.70 -21.96
C SER A 183 76.68 -26.30 -22.93
N GLY A 184 76.43 -26.25 -24.24
CA GLY A 184 77.38 -26.72 -25.24
C GLY A 184 78.73 -25.98 -25.27
N VAL A 185 78.80 -24.77 -24.69
CA VAL A 185 80.06 -24.02 -24.50
C VAL A 185 80.55 -24.11 -23.07
N LEU A 186 79.65 -24.06 -22.07
CA LEU A 186 80.04 -24.12 -20.66
C LEU A 186 80.59 -25.49 -20.23
N ASN A 187 80.09 -26.57 -20.81
CA ASN A 187 80.48 -27.94 -20.48
C ASN A 187 81.55 -28.51 -21.42
N ALA A 188 82.14 -27.67 -22.28
CA ALA A 188 83.21 -28.13 -23.16
C ALA A 188 84.44 -28.53 -22.34
N GLU A 189 85.05 -29.66 -22.67
CA GLU A 189 86.33 -30.06 -22.06
C GLU A 189 87.40 -28.98 -22.30
N PRO A 190 88.39 -28.82 -21.39
CA PRO A 190 89.39 -27.76 -21.49
C PRO A 190 90.07 -27.65 -22.86
N ASP A 191 90.42 -28.80 -23.44
CA ASP A 191 91.09 -28.91 -24.75
C ASP A 191 90.20 -28.44 -25.91
N ILE A 192 88.88 -28.61 -25.76
CA ILE A 192 87.87 -28.17 -26.73
C ILE A 192 87.58 -26.69 -26.50
N TYR A 193 87.45 -26.26 -25.25
CA TYR A 193 87.13 -24.88 -24.87
C TYR A 193 88.18 -23.88 -25.38
N GLN A 194 89.47 -24.24 -25.33
CA GLN A 194 90.56 -23.44 -25.90
C GLN A 194 90.42 -23.21 -27.41
N LYS A 195 89.82 -24.17 -28.13
CA LYS A 195 89.59 -24.12 -29.58
C LYS A 195 88.28 -23.41 -29.96
N ILE A 196 87.43 -23.08 -28.99
CA ILE A 196 86.19 -22.34 -29.25
C ILE A 196 86.54 -20.90 -29.65
N ASN A 197 86.08 -20.50 -30.83
CA ASN A 197 86.30 -19.15 -31.34
C ASN A 197 85.61 -18.08 -30.46
N GLN A 198 86.18 -16.87 -30.46
CA GLN A 198 85.65 -15.75 -29.67
C GLN A 198 84.22 -15.38 -30.04
N ASN A 199 83.85 -15.50 -31.32
CA ASN A 199 82.48 -15.24 -31.75
C ASN A 199 81.47 -16.16 -31.06
N ARG A 200 81.78 -17.45 -30.88
CA ARG A 200 80.88 -18.39 -30.22
C ARG A 200 80.79 -18.12 -28.71
N LYS A 201 81.88 -17.70 -28.05
CA LYS A 201 81.85 -17.24 -26.65
C LYS A 201 80.96 -16.00 -26.49
N LYS A 202 81.13 -15.01 -27.37
CA LYS A 202 80.30 -13.79 -27.42
C LYS A 202 78.82 -14.12 -27.67
N THR A 203 78.52 -15.05 -28.56
CA THR A 203 77.15 -15.53 -28.80
C THR A 203 76.56 -16.22 -27.56
N THR A 204 77.32 -17.09 -26.90
CA THR A 204 76.89 -17.73 -25.63
C THR A 204 76.62 -16.70 -24.53
N ARG A 205 77.41 -15.63 -24.45
CA ARG A 205 77.14 -14.51 -23.53
C ARG A 205 75.79 -13.85 -23.85
N GLY A 206 75.47 -13.68 -25.14
CA GLY A 206 74.16 -13.21 -25.59
C GLY A 206 73.03 -14.15 -25.17
N HIS A 207 73.21 -15.46 -25.33
CA HIS A 207 72.24 -16.46 -24.89
C HIS A 207 72.02 -16.43 -23.37
N LEU A 208 73.08 -16.22 -22.56
CA LEU A 208 72.95 -16.00 -21.11
C LEU A 208 72.17 -14.72 -20.78
N GLY A 209 72.20 -13.71 -21.67
CA GLY A 209 71.33 -12.53 -21.60
C GLY A 209 69.86 -12.92 -21.74
N GLN A 210 69.50 -13.59 -22.83
CA GLN A 210 68.14 -14.04 -23.09
C GLN A 210 67.61 -15.00 -22.03
N PHE A 211 68.46 -15.90 -21.54
CA PHE A 211 68.12 -16.79 -20.41
C PHE A 211 67.75 -15.99 -19.16
N SER A 212 68.52 -14.95 -18.84
CA SER A 212 68.23 -14.04 -17.72
C SER A 212 66.94 -13.24 -17.91
N GLU A 213 66.61 -12.86 -19.15
CA GLU A 213 65.37 -12.15 -19.46
C GLU A 213 64.13 -13.04 -19.23
N ILE A 214 64.21 -14.30 -19.64
CA ILE A 214 63.12 -15.27 -19.41
C ILE A 214 62.95 -15.55 -17.91
N LEU A 215 64.05 -15.68 -17.15
CA LEU A 215 63.98 -15.81 -15.68
C LEU A 215 63.26 -14.61 -15.04
N SER A 216 63.55 -13.38 -15.48
CA SER A 216 62.85 -12.18 -15.02
C SER A 216 61.37 -12.18 -15.42
N SER A 217 61.04 -12.67 -16.62
CA SER A 217 59.66 -12.85 -17.07
C SER A 217 58.89 -13.83 -16.18
N ILE A 218 59.49 -14.98 -15.84
CA ILE A 218 58.93 -15.94 -14.89
C ILE A 218 58.68 -15.27 -13.54
N SER A 219 59.66 -14.56 -12.97
CA SER A 219 59.52 -13.85 -11.69
C SER A 219 58.39 -12.82 -11.71
N THR A 220 58.21 -12.12 -12.83
CA THR A 220 57.13 -11.16 -13.03
C THR A 220 55.77 -11.85 -13.05
N LYS A 221 55.63 -12.93 -13.84
CA LYS A 221 54.40 -13.73 -13.92
C LYS A 221 54.02 -14.38 -12.59
N LEU A 222 55.01 -14.82 -11.81
CA LEU A 222 54.80 -15.32 -10.46
C LEU A 222 54.29 -14.24 -9.50
N SER A 223 54.80 -13.01 -9.61
CA SER A 223 54.27 -11.86 -8.85
C SER A 223 52.83 -11.53 -9.25
N GLU A 224 52.49 -11.67 -10.53
CA GLU A 224 51.11 -11.53 -10.98
C GLU A 224 50.18 -12.64 -10.45
N VAL A 225 50.70 -13.86 -10.23
CA VAL A 225 49.96 -14.96 -9.60
C VAL A 225 49.69 -14.62 -8.14
N GLU A 226 50.70 -14.20 -7.37
CA GLU A 226 50.53 -13.74 -5.97
C GLU A 226 49.50 -12.61 -5.87
N GLN A 227 49.60 -11.59 -6.73
CA GLN A 227 48.66 -10.48 -6.73
C GLN A 227 47.23 -10.93 -7.04
N ASN A 228 47.06 -11.88 -7.97
CA ASN A 228 45.76 -12.46 -8.27
C ASN A 228 45.23 -13.31 -7.10
N LEU A 229 46.06 -14.10 -6.43
CA LEU A 229 45.66 -14.86 -5.25
C LEU A 229 45.14 -13.93 -4.15
N ALA A 230 45.84 -12.83 -3.88
CA ALA A 230 45.44 -11.84 -2.88
C ALA A 230 44.15 -11.09 -3.26
N SER A 231 43.93 -10.80 -4.54
CA SER A 231 42.80 -9.97 -5.00
C SER A 231 41.53 -10.76 -5.34
N LEU A 232 41.64 -12.05 -5.67
CA LEU A 232 40.52 -12.88 -6.13
C LEU A 232 39.82 -13.65 -4.99
N GLU A 233 40.13 -13.32 -3.73
CA GLU A 233 39.52 -13.88 -2.51
C GLU A 233 39.60 -15.42 -2.39
N LEU A 234 40.59 -16.05 -3.04
CA LEU A 234 40.83 -17.49 -2.98
C LEU A 234 41.58 -17.86 -1.68
N LYS A 235 40.88 -17.77 -0.55
CA LYS A 235 41.45 -17.97 0.80
C LYS A 235 41.94 -19.40 1.07
N ASP A 236 41.50 -20.37 0.28
CA ASP A 236 41.85 -21.79 0.42
C ASP A 236 43.10 -22.21 -0.38
N VAL A 237 43.70 -21.29 -1.13
CA VAL A 237 44.82 -21.60 -2.03
C VAL A 237 46.14 -21.10 -1.43
N GLU A 238 46.93 -22.02 -0.88
CA GLU A 238 48.27 -21.74 -0.36
C GLU A 238 49.33 -21.99 -1.43
N MET A 239 49.77 -20.93 -2.11
CA MET A 239 50.84 -20.98 -3.12
C MET A 239 52.03 -20.07 -2.83
N ASP A 240 51.93 -19.20 -1.84
CA ASP A 240 52.92 -18.16 -1.56
C ASP A 240 54.31 -18.74 -1.28
N ASP A 241 54.39 -19.84 -0.53
CA ASP A 241 55.68 -20.49 -0.23
C ASP A 241 56.33 -21.11 -1.47
N VAL A 242 55.53 -21.73 -2.35
CA VAL A 242 56.02 -22.29 -3.62
C VAL A 242 56.54 -21.17 -4.51
N ILE A 243 55.77 -20.08 -4.64
CA ILE A 243 56.17 -18.94 -5.45
C ILE A 243 57.44 -18.29 -4.90
N ARG A 244 57.53 -18.10 -3.58
CA ARG A 244 58.72 -17.54 -2.92
C ARG A 244 59.94 -18.42 -3.10
N ALA A 245 59.80 -19.75 -3.03
CA ALA A 245 60.88 -20.69 -3.27
C ALA A 245 61.42 -20.56 -4.71
N ILE A 246 60.53 -20.52 -5.70
CA ILE A 246 60.90 -20.36 -7.11
C ILE A 246 61.61 -19.01 -7.34
N LYS A 247 61.07 -17.89 -6.81
CA LYS A 247 61.71 -16.57 -6.91
C LYS A 247 63.10 -16.53 -6.27
N THR A 248 63.28 -17.25 -5.17
CA THR A 248 64.59 -17.38 -4.51
C THR A 248 65.58 -18.12 -5.41
N GLN A 249 65.16 -19.24 -6.01
CA GLN A 249 65.99 -19.96 -6.99
C GLN A 249 66.35 -19.09 -8.21
N ILE A 250 65.40 -18.32 -8.74
CA ILE A 250 65.64 -17.34 -9.82
C ILE A 250 66.71 -16.33 -9.40
N SER A 251 66.66 -15.85 -8.16
CA SER A 251 67.65 -14.90 -7.64
C SER A 251 69.05 -15.51 -7.55
N SER A 252 69.16 -16.78 -7.17
CA SER A 252 70.45 -17.51 -7.13
C SER A 252 71.12 -17.61 -8.51
N PHE A 253 70.36 -17.65 -9.60
CA PHE A 253 70.93 -17.60 -10.96
C PHE A 253 71.67 -16.30 -11.26
N GLY A 254 71.27 -15.18 -10.67
CA GLY A 254 71.84 -13.87 -10.98
C GLY A 254 73.36 -13.83 -10.77
N GLN A 255 73.83 -14.37 -9.64
CA GLN A 255 75.26 -14.42 -9.32
C GLN A 255 76.03 -15.35 -10.28
N VAL A 256 75.48 -16.53 -10.55
CA VAL A 256 76.12 -17.52 -11.43
C VAL A 256 76.17 -17.01 -12.88
N ILE A 257 75.09 -16.43 -13.39
CA ILE A 257 75.04 -15.86 -14.74
C ILE A 257 76.01 -14.68 -14.87
N ALA A 258 76.08 -13.79 -13.88
CA ALA A 258 77.02 -12.68 -13.90
C ALA A 258 78.48 -13.16 -13.96
N TYR A 259 78.82 -14.16 -13.15
CA TYR A 259 80.14 -14.80 -13.19
C TYR A 259 80.43 -15.42 -14.56
N LEU A 260 79.51 -16.24 -15.11
CA LEU A 260 79.70 -16.89 -16.40
C LEU A 260 79.82 -15.88 -17.55
N LYS A 261 79.06 -14.78 -17.52
CA LYS A 261 79.18 -13.69 -18.50
C LYS A 261 80.56 -13.02 -18.45
N LEU A 262 81.09 -12.79 -17.25
CA LEU A 262 82.42 -12.20 -17.05
C LEU A 262 83.52 -13.13 -17.60
N ILE A 263 83.49 -14.42 -17.25
CA ILE A 263 84.50 -15.38 -17.73
C ILE A 263 84.47 -15.52 -19.26
N LEU A 264 83.28 -15.49 -19.87
CA LEU A 264 83.15 -15.52 -21.34
C LEU A 264 83.68 -14.26 -22.04
N GLU A 265 83.86 -13.16 -21.31
CA GLU A 265 84.44 -11.90 -21.82
C GLU A 265 85.95 -11.83 -21.60
N MET A 266 86.50 -12.63 -20.68
CA MET A 266 87.94 -12.69 -20.43
C MET A 266 88.64 -13.65 -21.38
N ASP A 267 89.61 -13.14 -22.13
CA ASP A 267 90.45 -13.96 -23.02
C ASP A 267 91.41 -14.84 -22.21
N GLY A 268 91.52 -16.11 -22.62
CA GLY A 268 92.44 -17.08 -22.01
C GLY A 268 92.00 -17.68 -20.67
N VAL A 269 90.87 -17.24 -20.09
CA VAL A 269 90.34 -17.79 -18.84
C VAL A 269 89.38 -18.95 -19.12
N MET A 270 89.61 -20.07 -18.46
CA MET A 270 88.73 -21.25 -18.51
C MET A 270 87.55 -21.08 -17.57
N ILE A 271 86.41 -21.68 -17.92
CA ILE A 271 85.25 -21.74 -17.03
C ILE A 271 85.53 -22.75 -15.92
N ASP A 272 85.30 -22.32 -14.68
CA ASP A 272 85.32 -23.20 -13.53
C ASP A 272 84.23 -24.28 -13.66
N SER A 273 84.65 -25.54 -13.64
CA SER A 273 83.76 -26.69 -13.74
C SER A 273 82.71 -26.71 -12.62
N GLU A 274 83.05 -26.23 -11.42
CA GLU A 274 82.09 -26.15 -10.31
C GLU A 274 80.97 -25.15 -10.61
N LYS A 275 81.30 -24.00 -11.20
CA LYS A 275 80.32 -22.96 -11.58
C LYS A 275 79.43 -23.40 -12.74
N ALA A 276 79.97 -24.15 -13.70
CA ALA A 276 79.17 -24.76 -14.77
C ALA A 276 78.20 -25.82 -14.21
N LYS A 277 78.63 -26.64 -13.25
CA LYS A 277 77.77 -27.60 -12.55
C LYS A 277 76.70 -26.90 -11.72
N GLU A 278 77.05 -25.83 -11.01
CA GLU A 278 76.10 -25.03 -10.22
C GLU A 278 74.98 -24.48 -11.11
N PHE A 279 75.32 -23.93 -12.29
CA PHE A 279 74.34 -23.47 -13.28
C PHE A 279 73.38 -24.59 -13.73
N ALA A 280 73.90 -25.80 -13.96
CA ALA A 280 73.10 -26.95 -14.34
C ALA A 280 72.20 -27.45 -13.20
N THR A 281 72.70 -27.50 -11.97
CA THR A 281 71.92 -27.88 -10.78
C THR A 281 70.80 -26.90 -10.51
N LEU A 282 71.07 -25.59 -10.58
CA LEU A 282 70.05 -24.55 -10.44
C LEU A 282 68.94 -24.70 -11.49
N LYS A 283 69.28 -25.07 -12.73
CA LYS A 283 68.29 -25.33 -13.78
C LYS A 283 67.39 -26.51 -13.43
N THR A 284 67.97 -27.63 -13.02
CA THR A 284 67.19 -28.82 -12.65
C THR A 284 66.23 -28.52 -11.49
N ASN A 285 66.72 -27.84 -10.45
CA ASN A 285 65.90 -27.49 -9.29
C ASN A 285 64.76 -26.54 -9.65
N LEU A 286 65.03 -25.53 -10.49
CA LEU A 286 64.02 -24.58 -10.96
C LEU A 286 62.94 -25.27 -11.80
N PHE A 287 63.33 -26.15 -12.71
CA PHE A 287 62.39 -26.89 -13.56
C PHE A 287 61.48 -27.78 -12.73
N ASN A 288 62.06 -28.51 -11.76
CA ASN A 288 61.29 -29.36 -10.87
C ASN A 288 60.28 -28.53 -10.07
N SER A 289 60.74 -27.44 -9.45
CA SER A 289 59.89 -26.57 -8.62
C SER A 289 58.72 -25.95 -9.43
N ILE A 290 58.98 -25.51 -10.66
CA ILE A 290 57.92 -24.96 -11.53
C ILE A 290 56.97 -26.06 -12.03
N ASN A 291 57.47 -27.25 -12.36
CA ASN A 291 56.62 -28.35 -12.80
C ASN A 291 55.71 -28.88 -11.69
N GLU A 292 56.23 -28.94 -10.46
CA GLU A 292 55.53 -29.34 -9.24
C GLU A 292 54.48 -28.31 -8.80
N MET A 293 54.49 -27.09 -9.34
CA MET A 293 53.45 -26.10 -9.06
C MET A 293 52.09 -26.64 -9.55
N GLU A 294 51.25 -27.06 -8.61
CA GLU A 294 49.96 -27.67 -8.91
C GLU A 294 48.97 -26.65 -9.48
N LEU A 295 47.99 -27.13 -10.24
CA LEU A 295 46.88 -26.28 -10.66
C LEU A 295 45.85 -26.21 -9.53
N VAL A 296 45.27 -25.03 -9.34
CA VAL A 296 44.22 -24.82 -8.36
C VAL A 296 42.97 -25.62 -8.78
N PRO A 297 42.51 -26.59 -7.96
CA PRO A 297 41.40 -27.45 -8.33
C PRO A 297 40.08 -26.66 -8.40
N GLU A 298 39.27 -26.91 -9.43
CA GLU A 298 37.92 -26.35 -9.54
C GLU A 298 36.94 -27.13 -8.64
N ASN A 299 36.17 -26.41 -7.81
CA ASN A 299 35.10 -26.99 -6.99
C ASN A 299 33.82 -27.34 -7.81
N ARG A 300 33.98 -28.08 -8.91
CA ARG A 300 32.87 -28.45 -9.82
C ARG A 300 31.74 -29.19 -9.12
N ARG A 301 32.07 -30.03 -8.13
CA ARG A 301 31.09 -30.77 -7.33
C ARG A 301 30.22 -29.83 -6.48
N ALA A 302 30.80 -28.76 -5.93
CA ALA A 302 30.05 -27.79 -5.15
C ALA A 302 29.04 -27.03 -6.02
N ILE A 303 29.45 -26.60 -7.23
CA ILE A 303 28.54 -25.97 -8.21
C ILE A 303 27.38 -26.90 -8.56
N GLN A 304 27.69 -28.16 -8.89
CA GLN A 304 26.67 -29.15 -9.26
C GLN A 304 25.71 -29.41 -8.10
N ALA A 305 26.22 -29.53 -6.87
CA ALA A 305 25.39 -29.71 -5.69
C ALA A 305 24.47 -28.49 -5.45
N GLN A 306 24.95 -27.26 -5.63
CA GLN A 306 24.12 -26.05 -5.48
C GLN A 306 23.05 -25.93 -6.56
N ILE A 307 23.37 -26.29 -7.81
CA ILE A 307 22.39 -26.34 -8.91
C ILE A 307 21.32 -27.41 -8.62
N GLN A 308 21.75 -28.59 -8.16
CA GLN A 308 20.84 -29.68 -7.81
C GLN A 308 19.92 -29.28 -6.64
N GLN A 309 20.46 -28.67 -5.58
CA GLN A 309 19.66 -28.17 -4.46
C GLN A 309 18.66 -27.10 -4.87
N ARG A 310 19.02 -26.23 -5.83
CA ARG A 310 18.09 -25.27 -6.41
C ARG A 310 16.97 -25.99 -7.15
N GLN A 311 17.31 -26.95 -8.01
CA GLN A 311 16.33 -27.73 -8.77
C GLN A 311 15.36 -28.45 -7.82
N GLU A 312 15.87 -29.22 -6.86
CA GLU A 312 15.08 -29.90 -5.83
C GLU A 312 14.25 -28.92 -4.98
N GLY A 313 14.83 -27.77 -4.63
CA GLY A 313 14.18 -26.76 -3.80
C GLY A 313 13.13 -25.91 -4.51
N THR A 314 13.06 -25.98 -5.85
CA THR A 314 12.09 -25.28 -6.72
C THR A 314 11.15 -26.23 -7.46
N MET A 315 11.34 -27.54 -7.33
CA MET A 315 10.35 -28.49 -7.81
C MET A 315 9.08 -28.28 -6.98
N PRO A 316 7.91 -28.09 -7.62
CA PRO A 316 6.66 -28.05 -6.89
C PRO A 316 6.51 -29.35 -6.10
N ASN A 317 6.05 -29.27 -4.85
CA ASN A 317 5.61 -30.44 -4.11
C ASN A 317 4.44 -31.04 -4.90
N VAL A 318 4.74 -31.98 -5.81
CA VAL A 318 3.75 -32.87 -6.40
C VAL A 318 3.42 -33.94 -5.35
N GLU A 319 3.04 -33.52 -4.16
CA GLU A 319 2.33 -34.37 -3.22
C GLU A 319 0.90 -34.49 -3.77
N ILE A 320 0.77 -35.44 -4.70
CA ILE A 320 -0.34 -36.40 -4.75
C ILE A 320 -1.69 -35.75 -4.43
N GLN A 321 -2.22 -34.96 -5.37
CA GLN A 321 -3.65 -35.03 -5.66
C GLN A 321 -3.89 -36.40 -6.31
N ALA A 322 -3.77 -37.48 -5.52
CA ALA A 322 -4.48 -38.70 -5.83
C ALA A 322 -5.94 -38.30 -5.82
N ILE A 323 -6.47 -38.22 -7.04
CA ILE A 323 -7.87 -38.10 -7.38
C ILE A 323 -8.64 -39.08 -6.49
N GLU A 324 -9.25 -38.58 -5.42
CA GLU A 324 -10.35 -39.28 -4.76
C GLU A 324 -11.54 -39.17 -5.71
N ASN A 325 -11.70 -40.20 -6.54
CA ASN A 325 -12.93 -40.49 -7.28
C ASN A 325 -13.94 -41.17 -6.35
#